data_AF-A0A930RFI4-F1
#
_entry.id   AF-A0A930RFI4-F1
#
_cell.length_a   1.000
_cell.length_b   1.000
_cell.length_c   1.000
_cell.angle_alpha   90.00
_cell.angle_beta   90.00
_cell.angle_gamma   90.00
#
_symmetry.space_group_name_H-M   'P 1'
#
loop_
_entity.id
_entity.type
_entity.pdbx_description
1 polymer ?
#
loop_
_entity_poly.entity_id
_entity_poly.type
_entity_poly.pdbx_seq_one_letter_code
_entity_poly.pdbx_strand_id
1 'polypeptide(L)'
;MNNRKNNGFVRNPFLYLLIIVAAVTGFQYFFAGNGVGQSQQINYTELVKEIKNDNVKTISYQPNGSVIEIAGTYNKAKESKEDTGIQFFTPSVQKVSRFTSVILPSDITVNELQKLAADHKAEITIKRESSSGMWITILTSIVPFVIVMFFFFSMMNQGGGGGARGAMNFGRNKARAANKEDIKVRFSDVAGAEEEKQELVEVVEFLKDPKRFTKLGARIPAGVLLEGPPGTGKTLLAKAVAGEAGVPFFSISGSDFVEMFVGVGASRVRSLFEDAKKAAPAIIFI
;
A
#
# COMPACT_ATOMS: atom_id res chain seq x y z
N MET A 1 15.31 -38.03 9.06
CA MET A 1 15.64 -36.58 8.97
C MET A 1 14.42 -35.84 8.46
N ASN A 2 13.78 -35.04 9.31
CA ASN A 2 12.51 -34.37 9.03
C ASN A 2 12.71 -33.12 8.15
N ASN A 3 12.05 -33.12 6.99
CA ASN A 3 11.94 -31.99 6.07
C ASN A 3 11.17 -30.83 6.71
N ARG A 4 11.86 -29.76 7.12
CA ARG A 4 11.21 -28.47 7.44
C ARG A 4 11.03 -27.68 6.14
N LYS A 5 9.88 -27.84 5.48
CA LYS A 5 9.44 -26.93 4.41
C LYS A 5 9.28 -25.51 4.97
N ASN A 6 9.91 -24.58 4.28
CA ASN A 6 10.04 -23.18 4.64
C ASN A 6 8.70 -22.44 4.38
N ASN A 7 7.76 -22.51 5.33
CA ASN A 7 6.43 -21.88 5.22
C ASN A 7 6.43 -20.39 5.65
N GLY A 8 7.49 -19.63 5.32
CA GLY A 8 7.55 -18.19 5.60
C GLY A 8 6.53 -17.37 4.79
N PHE A 9 6.20 -17.83 3.58
CA PHE A 9 5.23 -17.18 2.69
C PHE A 9 3.78 -17.32 3.21
N VAL A 10 3.46 -18.43 3.88
CA VAL A 10 2.11 -18.75 4.38
C VAL A 10 1.85 -18.16 5.78
N ARG A 11 2.83 -17.48 6.38
CA ARG A 11 2.71 -16.88 7.72
C ARG A 11 2.71 -15.36 7.74
N ASN A 12 2.76 -14.72 6.57
CA ASN A 12 2.78 -13.25 6.50
C ASN A 12 1.34 -12.70 6.45
N PRO A 13 0.86 -11.98 7.49
CA PRO A 13 -0.52 -11.47 7.52
C PRO A 13 -0.86 -10.56 6.33
N PHE A 14 0.14 -9.87 5.78
CA PHE A 14 0.00 -9.00 4.62
C PHE A 14 -0.37 -9.77 3.33
N LEU A 15 0.15 -10.99 3.16
CA LEU A 15 -0.16 -11.81 1.98
C LEU A 15 -1.60 -12.30 1.99
N TYR A 16 -2.15 -12.65 3.16
CA TYR A 16 -3.56 -12.99 3.28
C TYR A 16 -4.48 -11.80 2.96
N LEU A 17 -4.10 -10.58 3.38
CA LEU A 17 -4.85 -9.38 3.05
C LEU A 17 -4.87 -9.13 1.54
N LEU A 18 -3.73 -9.26 0.86
CA LEU A 18 -3.66 -9.14 -0.60
C LEU A 18 -4.48 -10.21 -1.32
N ILE A 19 -4.46 -11.45 -0.85
CA ILE A 19 -5.26 -12.55 -1.42
C ILE A 19 -6.77 -12.27 -1.24
N ILE A 20 -7.18 -11.76 -0.09
CA ILE A 20 -8.59 -11.41 0.18
C ILE A 20 -9.03 -10.25 -0.71
N VAL A 21 -8.22 -9.19 -0.83
CA VAL A 21 -8.53 -8.06 -1.72
C VAL A 21 -8.60 -8.54 -3.17
N ALA A 22 -7.66 -9.38 -3.64
CA ALA A 22 -7.71 -9.94 -4.98
C ALA A 22 -8.94 -10.84 -5.20
N ALA A 23 -9.34 -11.63 -4.19
CA ALA A 23 -10.53 -12.47 -4.26
C ALA A 23 -11.83 -11.63 -4.28
N VAL A 24 -11.89 -10.56 -3.50
CA VAL A 24 -13.01 -9.61 -3.49
C VAL A 24 -13.12 -8.88 -4.83
N THR A 25 -12.01 -8.35 -5.34
CA THR A 25 -12.00 -7.64 -6.63
C THR A 25 -12.30 -8.59 -7.78
N GLY A 26 -11.78 -9.82 -7.73
CA GLY A 26 -12.10 -10.88 -8.68
C GLY A 26 -13.56 -11.30 -8.63
N PHE A 27 -14.14 -11.43 -7.44
CA PHE A 27 -15.55 -11.70 -7.23
C PHE A 27 -16.42 -10.56 -7.75
N GLN A 28 -16.07 -9.30 -7.44
CA GLN A 28 -16.75 -8.12 -7.97
C GLN A 28 -16.66 -8.05 -9.49
N TYR A 29 -15.51 -8.36 -10.09
CA TYR A 29 -15.35 -8.39 -11.55
C TYR A 29 -16.19 -9.51 -12.18
N PHE A 30 -16.20 -10.69 -11.58
CA PHE A 30 -16.99 -11.83 -12.05
C PHE A 30 -18.51 -11.63 -11.89
N PHE A 31 -18.94 -10.97 -10.81
CA PHE A 31 -20.36 -10.62 -10.59
C PHE A 31 -20.80 -9.40 -11.39
N ALA A 32 -19.93 -8.39 -11.56
CA ALA A 32 -20.20 -7.23 -12.42
C ALA A 32 -20.32 -7.64 -13.89
N GLY A 33 -19.57 -8.66 -14.33
CA GLY A 33 -19.69 -9.26 -15.66
C GLY A 33 -20.98 -10.07 -15.89
N ASN A 34 -21.73 -10.42 -14.84
CA ASN A 34 -23.00 -11.15 -14.91
C ASN A 34 -24.23 -10.26 -14.66
N GLY A 35 -24.05 -8.94 -14.61
CA GLY A 35 -25.14 -7.99 -14.69
C GLY A 35 -25.83 -8.12 -16.06
N VAL A 36 -27.14 -8.37 -16.02
CA VAL A 36 -28.10 -8.40 -17.13
C VAL A 36 -27.59 -7.64 -18.36
N GLY A 37 -27.35 -8.37 -19.47
CA GLY A 37 -26.63 -7.89 -20.66
C GLY A 37 -26.88 -6.42 -21.02
N GLN A 38 -25.78 -5.73 -21.35
CA GLN A 38 -25.72 -4.28 -21.55
C GLN A 38 -26.87 -3.77 -22.42
N SER A 39 -27.59 -2.77 -21.89
CA SER A 39 -28.68 -2.09 -22.58
C SER A 39 -28.19 -0.72 -23.05
N GLN A 40 -28.32 -0.42 -24.34
CA GLN A 40 -27.97 0.90 -24.86
C GLN A 40 -29.04 1.92 -24.44
N GLN A 41 -28.62 3.05 -23.87
CA GLN A 41 -29.53 4.15 -23.60
C GLN A 41 -29.83 4.90 -24.91
N ILE A 42 -31.11 5.00 -25.28
CA ILE A 42 -31.55 5.70 -26.50
C ILE A 42 -32.51 6.85 -26.14
N ASN A 43 -32.43 7.94 -26.89
CA ASN A 43 -33.30 9.10 -26.71
C ASN A 43 -34.73 8.82 -27.19
N TYR A 44 -35.73 9.57 -26.67
CA TYR A 44 -37.14 9.40 -27.04
C TYR A 44 -37.38 9.44 -28.56
N THR A 45 -36.78 10.42 -29.25
CA THR A 45 -36.92 10.55 -30.72
C THR A 45 -36.34 9.35 -31.47
N GLU A 46 -35.32 8.71 -30.92
CA GLU A 46 -34.68 7.53 -31.48
C GLU A 46 -35.50 6.28 -31.19
N LEU A 47 -36.05 6.15 -29.98
CA LEU A 47 -37.02 5.13 -29.62
C LEU A 47 -38.22 5.12 -30.58
N VAL A 48 -38.82 6.29 -30.84
CA VAL A 48 -39.96 6.41 -31.77
C VAL A 48 -39.58 6.00 -33.19
N LYS A 49 -38.36 6.34 -33.65
CA LYS A 49 -37.85 5.91 -34.96
C LYS A 49 -37.65 4.40 -35.03
N GLU A 50 -37.10 3.78 -34.00
CA GLU A 50 -36.87 2.33 -33.96
C GLU A 50 -38.18 1.54 -33.91
N ILE A 51 -39.21 2.06 -33.22
CA ILE A 51 -40.55 1.47 -33.20
C ILE A 51 -41.21 1.58 -34.59
N LYS A 52 -41.16 2.75 -35.23
CA LYS A 52 -41.73 2.96 -36.58
C LYS A 52 -41.06 2.12 -37.67
N ASN A 53 -39.81 1.71 -37.46
CA ASN A 53 -39.04 0.90 -38.40
C ASN A 53 -39.14 -0.62 -38.14
N ASP A 54 -40.09 -1.09 -37.31
CA ASP A 54 -40.29 -2.50 -36.94
C ASP A 54 -39.06 -3.19 -36.34
N ASN A 55 -38.16 -2.43 -35.71
CA ASN A 55 -36.91 -2.98 -35.16
C ASN A 55 -37.04 -3.47 -33.71
N VAL A 56 -38.21 -3.33 -33.09
CA VAL A 56 -38.43 -3.60 -31.66
C VAL A 56 -39.33 -4.82 -31.48
N LYS A 57 -38.91 -5.79 -30.66
CA LYS A 57 -39.63 -7.05 -30.43
C LYS A 57 -40.58 -7.01 -29.24
N THR A 58 -40.14 -6.41 -28.13
CA THR A 58 -40.91 -6.32 -26.88
C THR A 58 -40.63 -4.99 -26.21
N ILE A 59 -41.64 -4.40 -25.60
CA ILE A 59 -41.50 -3.15 -24.84
C ILE A 59 -41.99 -3.41 -23.41
N SER A 60 -41.13 -3.11 -22.44
CA SER A 60 -41.49 -3.17 -21.04
C SER A 60 -41.48 -1.79 -20.41
N TYR A 61 -42.54 -1.50 -19.66
CA TYR A 61 -42.72 -0.24 -18.96
C TYR A 61 -42.40 -0.47 -17.49
N GLN A 62 -41.43 0.27 -16.96
CA GLN A 62 -41.07 0.30 -15.55
C GLN A 62 -41.12 1.74 -15.03
N PRO A 63 -42.09 2.09 -14.18
CA PRO A 63 -42.04 3.37 -13.48
C PRO A 63 -40.87 3.35 -12.49
N ASN A 64 -40.01 4.37 -12.54
CA ASN A 64 -38.87 4.57 -11.63
C ASN A 64 -38.94 6.01 -11.09
N GLY A 65 -39.59 6.20 -9.94
CA GLY A 65 -39.83 7.52 -9.37
C GLY A 65 -40.66 8.46 -10.29
N SER A 66 -40.08 9.62 -10.67
CA SER A 66 -40.73 10.67 -11.48
C SER A 66 -40.63 10.46 -12.99
N VAL A 67 -40.07 9.33 -13.44
CA VAL A 67 -39.78 9.06 -14.85
C VAL A 67 -40.19 7.62 -15.19
N ILE A 68 -40.60 7.36 -16.43
CA ILE A 68 -40.89 6.00 -16.90
C ILE A 68 -39.69 5.51 -17.70
N GLU A 69 -39.14 4.39 -17.28
CA GLU A 69 -38.13 3.65 -18.03
C GLU A 69 -38.82 2.66 -18.97
N ILE A 70 -38.51 2.79 -20.25
CA ILE A 70 -38.96 1.92 -21.31
C ILE A 70 -37.77 1.07 -21.73
N ALA A 71 -37.82 -0.22 -21.42
CA ALA A 71 -36.80 -1.18 -21.82
C ALA A 71 -37.35 -2.12 -22.89
N GLY A 72 -36.61 -2.33 -23.98
CA GLY A 72 -37.02 -3.23 -25.06
C GLY A 72 -35.87 -4.01 -25.66
N THR A 73 -36.21 -5.01 -26.49
CA THR A 73 -35.21 -5.82 -27.23
C THR A 73 -35.33 -5.56 -28.72
N TYR A 74 -34.20 -5.41 -29.40
CA TYR A 74 -34.18 -5.28 -30.86
C TYR A 74 -34.43 -6.63 -31.55
N ASN A 75 -35.04 -6.59 -32.75
CA ASN A 75 -35.19 -7.76 -33.63
C ASN A 75 -33.85 -8.26 -34.19
N LYS A 76 -32.85 -7.37 -34.34
CA LYS A 76 -31.46 -7.68 -34.71
C LYS A 76 -30.50 -6.91 -33.80
N ALA A 77 -29.48 -7.57 -33.27
CA ALA A 77 -28.51 -6.95 -32.37
C ALA A 77 -27.72 -5.83 -33.09
N LYS A 78 -27.58 -4.67 -32.42
CA LYS A 78 -26.85 -3.50 -32.93
C LYS A 78 -25.55 -3.32 -32.17
N GLU A 79 -24.51 -2.82 -32.83
CA GLU A 79 -23.21 -2.57 -32.19
C GLU A 79 -23.26 -1.24 -31.45
N SER A 80 -23.01 -1.27 -30.14
CA SER A 80 -22.85 -0.07 -29.31
C SER A 80 -21.39 0.09 -28.90
N LYS A 81 -20.92 1.34 -28.97
CA LYS A 81 -19.61 1.74 -28.49
C LYS A 81 -19.81 2.48 -27.16
N GLU A 82 -19.66 1.76 -26.05
CA GLU A 82 -19.58 2.40 -24.75
C GLU A 82 -18.14 2.85 -24.49
N ASP A 83 -17.98 4.14 -24.26
CA ASP A 83 -16.73 4.70 -23.75
C ASP A 83 -16.71 4.47 -22.25
N THR A 84 -16.27 3.28 -21.85
CA THR A 84 -15.99 3.00 -20.44
C THR A 84 -14.90 3.98 -20.02
N GLY A 85 -15.23 5.01 -19.23
CA GLY A 85 -14.37 6.15 -18.85
C GLY A 85 -13.08 5.83 -18.07
N ILE A 86 -12.54 4.62 -18.22
CA ILE A 86 -11.27 4.15 -17.69
C ILE A 86 -10.35 3.88 -18.90
N GLN A 87 -9.42 4.80 -19.16
CA GLN A 87 -8.53 4.85 -20.35
C GLN A 87 -7.51 3.69 -20.50
N PHE A 88 -7.60 2.63 -19.69
CA PHE A 88 -6.63 1.53 -19.71
C PHE A 88 -7.04 0.33 -20.58
N PHE A 89 -8.30 0.23 -20.98
CA PHE A 89 -8.77 -0.86 -21.85
C PHE A 89 -9.34 -0.28 -23.14
N THR A 90 -9.01 -0.91 -24.27
CA THR A 90 -9.52 -0.55 -25.59
C THR A 90 -11.05 -0.55 -25.58
N PRO A 91 -11.73 0.43 -26.21
CA PRO A 91 -13.19 0.46 -26.25
C PRO A 91 -13.68 -0.78 -26.98
N SER A 92 -14.34 -1.67 -26.24
CA SER A 92 -14.92 -2.89 -26.79
C SER A 92 -16.17 -2.54 -27.59
N VAL A 93 -16.17 -2.81 -28.90
CA VAL A 93 -17.38 -2.79 -29.71
C VAL A 93 -18.23 -3.99 -29.28
N GLN A 94 -19.36 -3.75 -28.62
CA GLN A 94 -20.22 -4.82 -28.11
C GLN A 94 -21.55 -4.86 -28.85
N LYS A 95 -22.04 -6.07 -29.16
CA LYS A 95 -23.35 -6.28 -29.77
C LYS A 95 -24.43 -6.19 -28.68
N VAL A 96 -25.22 -5.15 -28.75
CA VAL A 96 -26.31 -4.84 -27.82
C VAL A 96 -27.64 -5.29 -28.42
N SER A 97 -28.36 -6.11 -27.67
CA SER A 97 -29.69 -6.64 -28.05
C SER A 97 -30.84 -5.97 -27.31
N ARG A 98 -30.53 -5.11 -26.34
CA ARG A 98 -31.49 -4.42 -25.46
C ARG A 98 -31.27 -2.92 -25.47
N PHE A 99 -32.33 -2.14 -25.39
CA PHE A 99 -32.26 -0.70 -25.23
C PHE A 99 -33.11 -0.27 -24.03
N THR A 100 -32.75 0.88 -23.47
CA THR A 100 -33.50 1.54 -22.41
C THR A 100 -33.68 3.01 -22.78
N SER A 101 -34.89 3.53 -22.67
CA SER A 101 -35.21 4.94 -22.89
C SER A 101 -35.94 5.49 -21.68
N VAL A 102 -35.63 6.72 -21.33
CA VAL A 102 -36.16 7.37 -20.14
C VAL A 102 -37.10 8.48 -20.60
N ILE A 103 -38.38 8.39 -20.24
CA ILE A 103 -39.40 9.34 -20.68
C ILE A 103 -40.14 9.95 -19.49
N LEU A 104 -40.47 11.23 -19.58
CA LEU A 104 -41.33 11.88 -18.58
C LEU A 104 -42.77 11.33 -18.73
N PRO A 105 -43.42 10.92 -17.62
CA PRO A 105 -44.80 10.46 -17.63
C PRO A 105 -45.72 11.63 -17.97
N SER A 106 -46.17 11.70 -19.21
CA SER A 106 -47.28 12.56 -19.60
C SER A 106 -48.36 11.70 -20.26
N ASP A 107 -49.62 12.00 -20.00
CA ASP A 107 -50.74 11.22 -20.55
C ASP A 107 -50.73 11.17 -22.08
N ILE A 108 -50.11 12.15 -22.72
CA ILE A 108 -49.97 12.26 -24.17
C ILE A 108 -48.89 11.28 -24.68
N THR A 109 -47.70 11.29 -24.07
CA THR A 109 -46.57 10.46 -24.49
C THR A 109 -46.81 8.97 -24.23
N VAL A 110 -47.48 8.63 -23.13
CA VAL A 110 -47.82 7.24 -22.80
C VAL A 110 -48.87 6.69 -23.77
N ASN A 111 -49.89 7.46 -24.11
CA ASN A 111 -50.94 7.03 -25.05
C ASN A 111 -50.42 6.91 -26.49
N GLU A 112 -49.54 7.81 -26.93
CA GLU A 112 -48.93 7.74 -28.27
C GLU A 112 -48.02 6.50 -28.40
N LEU A 113 -47.22 6.20 -27.37
CA LEU A 113 -46.38 5.01 -27.34
C LEU A 113 -47.17 3.71 -27.26
N GLN A 114 -48.28 3.68 -26.52
CA GLN A 114 -49.16 2.50 -26.47
C GLN A 114 -49.83 2.24 -27.82
N LYS A 115 -50.27 3.28 -28.53
CA LYS A 115 -50.83 3.16 -29.88
C LYS A 115 -49.78 2.67 -30.89
N LEU A 116 -48.59 3.29 -30.89
CA LEU A 116 -47.49 2.88 -31.77
C LEU A 116 -47.00 1.45 -31.48
N ALA A 117 -46.96 1.04 -30.23
CA ALA A 117 -46.59 -0.33 -29.85
C ALA A 117 -47.67 -1.35 -30.26
N ALA A 118 -48.95 -0.99 -30.15
CA ALA A 118 -50.07 -1.83 -30.56
C ALA A 118 -50.17 -1.98 -32.08
N ASP A 119 -49.99 -0.88 -32.83
CA ASP A 119 -50.03 -0.86 -34.29
C ASP A 119 -48.90 -1.69 -34.92
N HIS A 120 -47.74 -1.77 -34.24
CA HIS A 120 -46.55 -2.50 -34.70
C HIS A 120 -46.32 -3.85 -33.98
N LYS A 121 -47.36 -4.41 -33.32
CA LYS A 121 -47.36 -5.75 -32.69
C LYS A 121 -46.26 -5.98 -31.64
N ALA A 122 -45.83 -4.95 -30.93
CA ALA A 122 -44.90 -5.11 -29.81
C ALA A 122 -45.66 -5.56 -28.55
N GLU A 123 -45.26 -6.69 -27.95
CA GLU A 123 -45.85 -7.13 -26.68
C GLU A 123 -45.50 -6.13 -25.57
N ILE A 124 -46.55 -5.57 -24.95
CA ILE A 124 -46.44 -4.60 -23.86
C ILE A 124 -46.48 -5.34 -22.54
N THR A 125 -45.37 -5.35 -21.80
CA THR A 125 -45.31 -5.92 -20.44
C THR A 125 -45.05 -4.83 -19.41
N ILE A 126 -45.98 -4.61 -18.50
CA ILE A 126 -45.79 -3.68 -17.39
C ILE A 126 -45.06 -4.43 -16.28
N LYS A 127 -43.83 -4.00 -15.97
CA LYS A 127 -43.05 -4.53 -14.85
C LYS A 127 -43.13 -3.53 -13.69
N ARG A 128 -43.43 -4.03 -12.49
CA ARG A 128 -43.41 -3.21 -11.27
C ARG A 128 -41.96 -2.85 -10.93
N GLU A 129 -41.77 -1.66 -10.38
CA GLU A 129 -40.49 -1.16 -9.88
C GLU A 129 -39.85 -2.21 -8.96
N SER A 130 -38.72 -2.78 -9.36
CA SER A 130 -38.06 -3.84 -8.59
C SER A 130 -37.20 -3.20 -7.49
N SER A 131 -37.81 -2.94 -6.34
CA SER A 131 -37.12 -2.45 -5.13
C SER A 131 -36.11 -3.47 -4.56
N SER A 132 -36.14 -4.73 -5.02
CA SER A 132 -35.24 -5.80 -4.59
C SER A 132 -33.79 -5.59 -5.05
N GLY A 133 -33.56 -4.85 -6.14
CA GLY A 133 -32.22 -4.60 -6.67
C GLY A 133 -31.34 -3.81 -5.72
N MET A 134 -31.90 -2.80 -5.05
CA MET A 134 -31.13 -1.94 -4.15
C MET A 134 -30.58 -2.70 -2.94
N TRP A 135 -31.36 -3.59 -2.33
CA TRP A 135 -30.90 -4.42 -1.21
C TRP A 135 -29.83 -5.42 -1.61
N ILE A 136 -29.93 -6.01 -2.81
CA ILE A 136 -28.92 -6.92 -3.34
C ILE A 136 -27.62 -6.16 -3.62
N THR A 137 -27.69 -4.95 -4.19
CA THR A 137 -26.52 -4.09 -4.42
C THR A 137 -25.85 -3.67 -3.11
N ILE A 138 -26.63 -3.28 -2.10
CA ILE A 138 -26.11 -2.93 -0.76
C ILE A 138 -25.43 -4.15 -0.12
N LEU A 139 -26.06 -5.32 -0.16
CA LEU A 139 -25.52 -6.55 0.45
C LEU A 139 -24.23 -6.99 -0.25
N THR A 140 -24.22 -7.04 -1.58
CA THR A 140 -23.03 -7.39 -2.37
C THR A 140 -21.89 -6.38 -2.23
N SER A 141 -22.20 -5.10 -2.02
CA SER A 141 -21.21 -4.07 -1.75
C SER A 141 -20.61 -4.18 -0.33
N ILE A 142 -21.42 -4.47 0.68
CA ILE A 142 -21.00 -4.49 2.09
C ILE A 142 -20.27 -5.77 2.49
N VAL A 143 -20.67 -6.93 1.95
CA VAL A 143 -20.10 -8.25 2.30
C VAL A 143 -18.56 -8.27 2.26
N PRO A 144 -17.89 -7.74 1.21
CA PRO A 144 -16.44 -7.66 1.19
C PRO A 144 -15.81 -6.87 2.35
N PHE A 145 -16.39 -5.71 2.70
CA PHE A 145 -15.89 -4.88 3.80
C PHE A 145 -16.04 -5.60 5.14
N VAL A 146 -17.14 -6.33 5.33
CA VAL A 146 -17.37 -7.11 6.54
C VAL A 146 -16.36 -8.26 6.66
N ILE A 147 -16.04 -8.95 5.56
CA ILE A 147 -15.03 -10.02 5.55
C ILE A 147 -13.64 -9.46 5.90
N VAL A 148 -13.25 -8.33 5.30
CA VAL A 148 -11.97 -7.67 5.60
C VAL A 148 -11.92 -7.17 7.04
N MET A 149 -13.00 -6.55 7.53
CA MET A 149 -13.08 -6.06 8.90
C MET A 149 -13.03 -7.20 9.92
N PHE A 150 -13.75 -8.30 9.67
CA PHE A 150 -13.71 -9.49 10.51
C PHE A 150 -12.31 -10.10 10.57
N PHE A 151 -11.64 -10.22 9.41
CA PHE A 151 -10.28 -10.75 9.35
C PHE A 151 -9.27 -9.81 10.01
N PHE A 152 -9.43 -8.49 9.86
CA PHE A 152 -8.63 -7.48 10.53
C PHE A 152 -8.77 -7.56 12.06
N PHE A 153 -10.00 -7.69 12.55
CA PHE A 153 -10.28 -7.84 13.97
C PHE A 153 -9.79 -9.18 14.52
N SER A 154 -9.93 -10.27 13.77
CA SER A 154 -9.38 -11.59 14.13
C SER A 154 -7.86 -11.58 14.15
N MET A 155 -7.20 -10.88 13.22
CA MET A 155 -5.74 -10.69 13.22
C MET A 155 -5.27 -9.90 14.44
N MET A 156 -6.06 -8.91 14.86
CA MET A 156 -5.80 -8.11 16.05
C MET A 156 -5.98 -8.93 17.34
N ASN A 157 -6.91 -9.90 17.36
CA ASN A 157 -7.17 -10.74 18.53
C ASN A 157 -6.35 -12.04 18.61
N GLN A 158 -5.90 -12.62 17.49
CA GLN A 158 -5.10 -13.85 17.49
C GLN A 158 -3.59 -13.60 17.60
N GLY A 159 -3.15 -12.35 17.39
CA GLY A 159 -1.77 -11.92 17.56
C GLY A 159 -1.49 -11.40 18.98
N GLY A 160 -1.58 -12.28 19.98
CA GLY A 160 -1.09 -11.98 21.34
C GLY A 160 0.30 -11.32 21.29
N GLY A 161 0.34 -10.02 21.59
CA GLY A 161 1.58 -9.28 21.86
C GLY A 161 2.30 -8.54 20.72
N GLY A 162 1.79 -8.46 19.49
CA GLY A 162 2.61 -7.94 18.36
C GLY A 162 1.97 -7.04 17.30
N GLY A 163 0.64 -7.03 17.14
CA GLY A 163 -0.01 -6.41 15.98
C GLY A 163 0.07 -4.88 15.91
N ALA A 164 -0.12 -4.20 17.05
CA ALA A 164 -0.04 -2.73 17.13
C ALA A 164 1.40 -2.19 17.25
N ARG A 165 2.35 -3.04 17.68
CA ARG A 165 3.78 -2.69 17.76
C ARG A 165 4.54 -2.91 16.45
N GLY A 166 4.01 -3.70 15.50
CA GLY A 166 4.62 -3.93 14.20
C GLY A 166 4.50 -2.74 13.25
N ALA A 167 3.31 -2.15 13.13
CA ALA A 167 3.04 -1.01 12.25
C ALA A 167 3.57 0.33 12.82
N MET A 168 3.63 0.46 14.14
CA MET A 168 4.15 1.66 14.82
C MET A 168 5.69 1.66 14.97
N ASN A 169 6.36 0.59 14.51
CA ASN A 169 7.82 0.52 14.41
C ASN A 169 8.38 1.13 13.10
N PHE A 170 7.53 1.74 12.26
CA PHE A 170 7.97 2.39 11.01
C PHE A 170 8.89 3.62 11.21
N GLY A 171 9.05 4.09 12.46
CA GLY A 171 10.05 5.09 12.86
C GLY A 171 11.06 4.59 13.92
N ARG A 172 10.88 3.35 14.39
CA ARG A 172 11.82 2.65 15.28
C ARG A 172 12.30 1.39 14.56
N ASN A 173 12.93 1.58 13.41
CA ASN A 173 14.09 0.75 13.20
C ASN A 173 14.98 1.03 14.41
N LYS A 174 15.04 0.07 15.34
CA LYS A 174 16.30 -0.22 16.01
C LYS A 174 17.31 -0.24 14.87
N ALA A 175 17.97 0.90 14.61
CA ALA A 175 19.26 0.91 13.97
C ALA A 175 19.99 -0.22 14.70
N ARG A 176 20.22 -1.32 13.96
CA ARG A 176 20.62 -2.62 14.52
C ARG A 176 21.53 -2.35 15.69
N ALA A 177 21.07 -2.62 16.92
CA ALA A 177 21.69 -2.21 18.17
C ALA A 177 23.18 -1.97 17.94
N ALA A 178 23.55 -0.70 17.75
CA ALA A 178 24.73 -0.28 17.01
C ALA A 178 25.87 -1.24 17.35
N ASN A 179 26.21 -2.06 16.36
CA ASN A 179 26.84 -3.37 16.54
C ASN A 179 27.92 -3.27 17.62
N LYS A 180 27.66 -3.84 18.81
CA LYS A 180 28.71 -4.11 19.78
C LYS A 180 29.57 -5.22 19.16
N GLU A 181 30.37 -4.84 18.16
CA GLU A 181 31.39 -5.69 17.59
C GLU A 181 32.44 -5.87 18.68
N ASP A 182 32.68 -7.11 19.10
CA ASP A 182 33.88 -7.43 19.87
C ASP A 182 35.06 -7.21 18.93
N ILE A 183 35.61 -5.99 18.97
CA ILE A 183 36.75 -5.62 18.16
C ILE A 183 37.99 -6.34 18.67
N LYS A 184 38.59 -7.15 17.79
CA LYS A 184 39.84 -7.86 18.03
C LYS A 184 41.07 -7.14 17.45
N VAL A 185 40.85 -6.03 16.74
CA VAL A 185 41.90 -5.26 16.06
C VAL A 185 42.68 -4.43 17.08
N ARG A 186 44.01 -4.44 16.97
CA ARG A 186 44.96 -3.72 17.83
C ARG A 186 45.88 -2.81 17.03
N PHE A 187 46.69 -1.97 17.69
CA PHE A 187 47.67 -1.13 16.98
C PHE A 187 48.71 -1.95 16.23
N SER A 188 48.97 -3.19 16.66
CA SER A 188 49.82 -4.15 15.94
C SER A 188 49.29 -4.52 14.55
N ASP A 189 47.99 -4.40 14.33
CA ASP A 189 47.33 -4.78 13.07
C ASP A 189 47.28 -3.62 12.07
N VAL A 190 47.72 -2.43 12.48
CA VAL A 190 47.84 -1.25 11.64
C VAL A 190 49.31 -1.09 11.26
N ALA A 191 49.63 -1.15 9.97
CA ALA A 191 50.99 -0.88 9.49
C ALA A 191 51.16 0.62 9.20
N GLY A 192 52.31 1.19 9.57
CA GLY A 192 52.59 2.62 9.36
C GLY A 192 51.83 3.54 10.32
N ALA A 193 51.80 4.83 10.00
CA ALA A 193 51.11 5.87 10.77
C ALA A 193 51.57 5.98 12.23
N GLU A 194 52.89 5.89 12.46
CA GLU A 194 53.50 5.87 13.79
C GLU A 194 53.29 7.19 14.55
N GLU A 195 53.28 8.33 13.85
CA GLU A 195 52.99 9.64 14.45
C GLU A 195 51.53 9.69 14.92
N GLU A 196 50.58 9.27 14.06
CA GLU A 196 49.15 9.27 14.37
C GLU A 196 48.79 8.24 15.45
N LYS A 197 49.44 7.07 15.45
CA LYS A 197 49.31 6.09 16.52
C LYS A 197 49.75 6.69 17.85
N GLN A 198 50.89 7.39 17.88
CA GLN A 198 51.44 7.99 19.09
C GLN A 198 50.48 9.02 19.70
N GLU A 199 49.85 9.86 18.88
CA GLU A 199 48.81 10.79 19.35
C GLU A 199 47.58 10.05 19.90
N LEU A 200 47.17 8.95 19.25
CA LEU A 200 46.03 8.16 19.67
C LEU A 200 46.30 7.31 20.92
N VAL A 201 47.56 7.06 21.31
CA VAL A 201 47.90 6.40 22.58
C VAL A 201 47.34 7.20 23.77
N GLU A 202 47.37 8.53 23.72
CA GLU A 202 46.82 9.37 24.79
C GLU A 202 45.31 9.15 24.94
N VAL A 203 44.59 9.04 23.82
CA VAL A 203 43.16 8.73 23.79
C VAL A 203 42.89 7.34 24.38
N VAL A 204 43.72 6.35 24.08
CA VAL A 204 43.62 4.99 24.66
C VAL A 204 43.82 5.03 26.17
N GLU A 205 44.84 5.72 26.67
CA GLU A 205 45.08 5.84 28.11
C GLU A 205 43.92 6.50 28.84
N PHE A 206 43.34 7.54 28.23
CA PHE A 206 42.16 8.19 28.75
C PHE A 206 40.96 7.24 28.86
N LEU A 207 40.68 6.47 27.81
CA LEU A 207 39.56 5.53 27.80
C LEU A 207 39.73 4.41 28.83
N LYS A 208 40.97 4.05 29.18
CA LYS A 208 41.30 3.07 30.23
C LYS A 208 41.10 3.62 31.65
N ASP A 209 41.52 4.86 31.91
CA ASP A 209 41.37 5.49 33.24
C ASP A 209 40.91 6.95 33.14
N PRO A 210 39.62 7.20 32.84
CA PRO A 210 39.12 8.56 32.67
C PRO A 210 39.14 9.38 33.97
N LYS A 211 39.17 8.72 35.14
CA LYS A 211 39.20 9.38 36.45
C LYS A 211 40.55 10.04 36.72
N ARG A 212 41.65 9.40 36.30
CA ARG A 212 43.01 9.94 36.46
C ARG A 212 43.17 11.27 35.74
N PHE A 213 42.73 11.36 34.48
CA PHE A 213 42.81 12.58 33.67
C PHE A 213 41.91 13.70 34.21
N THR A 214 40.71 13.36 34.67
CA THR A 214 39.79 14.34 35.27
C THR A 214 40.37 14.95 36.55
N LYS A 215 41.06 14.16 37.39
CA LYS A 215 41.72 14.63 38.63
C LYS A 215 42.89 15.56 38.36
N LEU A 216 43.59 15.38 37.24
CA LEU A 216 44.69 16.24 36.80
C LEU A 216 44.19 17.55 36.17
N GLY A 217 42.87 17.73 36.03
CA GLY A 217 42.27 18.92 35.42
C GLY A 217 42.40 18.98 33.89
N ALA A 218 42.78 17.87 33.25
CA ALA A 218 42.92 17.82 31.80
C ALA A 218 41.54 17.90 31.13
N ARG A 219 41.38 18.78 30.14
CA ARG A 219 40.21 18.79 29.27
C ARG A 219 40.36 17.74 28.18
N ILE A 220 39.40 16.83 28.12
CA ILE A 220 39.39 15.75 27.14
C ILE A 220 38.86 16.29 25.80
N PRO A 221 39.53 16.00 24.68
CA PRO A 221 38.98 16.30 23.35
C PRO A 221 37.62 15.63 23.16
N ALA A 222 36.61 16.40 22.75
CA ALA A 222 35.26 15.88 22.55
C ALA A 222 35.14 14.98 21.30
N GLY A 223 36.13 15.03 20.40
CA GLY A 223 36.19 14.22 19.19
C GLY A 223 37.55 14.38 18.49
N VAL A 224 37.87 13.41 17.63
CA VAL A 224 39.07 13.39 16.79
C VAL A 224 38.61 13.25 15.35
N LEU A 225 39.19 14.05 14.44
CA LEU A 225 38.93 13.98 13.02
C LEU A 225 40.12 13.33 12.32
N LEU A 226 39.89 12.20 11.64
CA LEU A 226 40.90 11.53 10.84
C LEU A 226 40.73 11.94 9.37
N GLU A 227 41.66 12.71 8.84
CA GLU A 227 41.65 13.16 7.44
C GLU A 227 42.64 12.35 6.58
N GLY A 228 42.29 12.14 5.31
CA GLY A 228 43.19 11.57 4.32
C GLY A 228 42.49 10.85 3.17
N PRO A 229 43.21 10.44 2.12
CA PRO A 229 42.65 9.74 0.96
C PRO A 229 41.84 8.49 1.33
N PRO A 230 40.85 8.05 0.51
CA PRO A 230 40.15 6.80 0.76
C PRO A 230 41.14 5.62 0.79
N GLY A 231 40.93 4.66 1.69
CA GLY A 231 41.77 3.47 1.81
C GLY A 231 43.01 3.59 2.72
N THR A 232 43.29 4.75 3.33
CA THR A 232 44.43 4.94 4.26
C THR A 232 44.23 4.35 5.66
N GLY A 233 43.29 3.42 5.85
CA GLY A 233 43.13 2.75 7.14
C GLY A 233 42.50 3.56 8.27
N LYS A 234 41.88 4.73 8.01
CA LYS A 234 41.20 5.54 9.05
C LYS A 234 40.23 4.75 9.94
N THR A 235 39.33 3.98 9.32
CA THR A 235 38.39 3.12 10.06
C THR A 235 39.11 2.00 10.79
N LEU A 236 40.20 1.46 10.23
CA LEU A 236 41.00 0.41 10.87
C LEU A 236 41.72 0.96 12.11
N LEU A 237 42.29 2.16 12.02
CA LEU A 237 42.95 2.86 13.13
C LEU A 237 41.95 3.17 14.25
N ALA A 238 40.75 3.66 13.93
CA ALA A 238 39.70 3.89 14.92
C ALA A 238 39.26 2.59 15.63
N LYS A 239 39.17 1.48 14.90
CA LYS A 239 38.92 0.16 15.49
C LYS A 239 40.07 -0.29 16.39
N ALA A 240 41.32 -0.08 15.97
CA ALA A 240 42.51 -0.40 16.78
C ALA A 240 42.51 0.36 18.11
N VAL A 241 42.17 1.66 18.13
CA VAL A 241 42.04 2.45 19.37
C VAL A 241 41.01 1.82 20.32
N ALA A 242 39.85 1.42 19.79
CA ALA A 242 38.81 0.76 20.59
C ALA A 242 39.27 -0.58 21.17
N GLY A 243 39.96 -1.39 20.37
CA GLY A 243 40.51 -2.68 20.78
C GLY A 243 41.64 -2.56 21.79
N GLU A 244 42.48 -1.53 21.68
CA GLU A 244 43.53 -1.24 22.67
C GLU A 244 42.97 -0.77 24.00
N ALA A 245 41.91 0.06 23.97
CA ALA A 245 41.21 0.53 25.16
C ALA A 245 40.26 -0.53 25.75
N GLY A 246 39.86 -1.54 24.97
CA GLY A 246 38.90 -2.57 25.39
C GLY A 246 37.48 -2.03 25.59
N VAL A 247 37.11 -0.99 24.86
CA VAL A 247 35.82 -0.30 24.99
C VAL A 247 34.87 -0.63 23.83
N PRO A 248 33.54 -0.56 24.01
CA PRO A 248 32.60 -0.73 22.92
C PRO A 248 32.83 0.28 21.79
N PHE A 249 32.67 -0.18 20.55
CA PHE A 249 32.81 0.63 19.35
C PHE A 249 31.49 0.69 18.59
N PHE A 250 30.95 1.88 18.47
CA PHE A 250 29.73 2.17 17.74
C PHE A 250 30.09 2.81 16.42
N SER A 251 29.60 2.28 15.30
CA SER A 251 29.85 2.82 13.97
C SER A 251 28.54 3.20 13.29
N ILE A 252 28.54 4.35 12.64
CA ILE A 252 27.47 4.80 11.74
C ILE A 252 28.13 5.46 10.53
N SER A 253 27.51 5.40 9.35
CA SER A 253 28.04 6.13 8.20
C SER A 253 27.42 7.53 8.13
N GLY A 254 28.20 8.54 7.77
CA GLY A 254 27.69 9.89 7.50
C GLY A 254 26.52 9.93 6.50
N SER A 255 26.51 9.04 5.50
CA SER A 255 25.40 8.94 4.54
C SER A 255 24.10 8.45 5.18
N ASP A 256 24.16 7.74 6.31
CA ASP A 256 22.97 7.24 7.02
C ASP A 256 22.16 8.38 7.68
N PHE A 257 22.71 9.59 7.72
CA PHE A 257 22.02 10.77 8.23
C PHE A 257 21.25 11.55 7.16
N VAL A 258 21.55 11.30 5.88
CA VAL A 258 20.92 12.00 4.76
C VAL A 258 19.77 11.14 4.23
N GLU A 259 18.56 11.42 4.70
CA GLU A 259 17.37 10.70 4.29
C GLU A 259 16.29 11.66 3.74
N MET A 260 15.40 11.13 2.90
CA MET A 260 14.30 11.89 2.29
C MET A 260 13.26 12.39 3.31
N PHE A 261 13.26 11.83 4.52
CA PHE A 261 12.31 12.15 5.58
C PHE A 261 12.94 13.03 6.65
N VAL A 262 12.38 14.24 6.82
CA VAL A 262 12.83 15.22 7.82
C VAL A 262 12.74 14.62 9.23
N GLY A 263 13.83 14.75 9.99
CA GLY A 263 13.87 14.37 11.41
C GLY A 263 14.28 12.92 11.70
N VAL A 264 14.27 12.02 10.71
CA VAL A 264 14.66 10.62 10.90
C VAL A 264 16.17 10.49 11.16
N GLY A 265 17.01 11.19 10.40
CA GLY A 265 18.47 11.23 10.60
C GLY A 265 18.86 11.80 11.98
N ALA A 266 18.22 12.90 12.38
CA ALA A 266 18.46 13.54 13.69
C ALA A 266 18.08 12.62 14.87
N SER A 267 17.02 11.82 14.72
CA SER A 267 16.64 10.85 15.74
C SER A 267 17.69 9.74 15.91
N ARG A 268 18.32 9.30 14.81
CA ARG A 268 19.37 8.26 14.86
C ARG A 268 20.61 8.74 15.58
N VAL A 269 21.07 9.97 15.31
CA VAL A 269 22.19 10.60 16.04
C VAL A 269 21.90 10.57 17.53
N ARG A 270 20.73 11.05 17.95
CA ARG A 270 20.37 11.08 19.37
C ARG A 270 20.37 9.69 19.99
N SER A 271 19.74 8.71 19.36
CA SER A 271 19.72 7.34 19.88
C SER A 271 21.11 6.72 19.97
N LEU A 272 21.98 6.99 18.99
CA LEU A 272 23.36 6.48 18.98
C LEU A 272 24.15 7.02 20.17
N PHE A 273 24.08 8.33 20.42
CA PHE A 273 24.74 8.95 21.56
C PHE A 273 24.15 8.49 22.91
N GLU A 274 22.82 8.27 22.99
CA GLU A 274 22.19 7.70 24.19
C GLU A 274 22.67 6.29 24.49
N ASP A 275 22.77 5.43 23.47
CA ASP A 275 23.23 4.05 23.64
C ASP A 275 24.73 3.99 23.97
N ALA A 276 25.55 4.82 23.34
CA ALA A 276 26.96 4.95 23.68
C ALA A 276 27.18 5.45 25.11
N LYS A 277 26.35 6.39 25.59
CA LYS A 277 26.41 6.90 26.97
C LYS A 277 26.07 5.81 28.00
N LYS A 278 25.15 4.90 27.69
CA LYS A 278 24.83 3.75 28.56
C LYS A 278 25.98 2.73 28.61
N ALA A 279 26.76 2.65 27.55
CA ALA A 279 27.91 1.75 27.42
C ALA A 279 29.26 2.40 27.74
N ALA A 280 29.26 3.61 28.33
CA ALA A 280 30.47 4.39 28.57
C ALA A 280 31.45 3.69 29.54
N PRO A 281 32.78 3.79 29.34
CA PRO A 281 33.45 4.49 28.22
C PRO A 281 33.30 3.74 26.90
N ALA A 282 33.07 4.47 25.80
CA ALA A 282 32.83 3.92 24.46
C ALA A 282 33.31 4.88 23.36
N ILE A 283 33.56 4.35 22.17
CA ILE A 283 33.92 5.13 20.97
C ILE A 283 32.74 5.16 20.01
N ILE A 284 32.45 6.34 19.45
CA ILE A 284 31.53 6.51 18.32
C ILE A 284 32.37 6.92 17.11
N PHE A 285 32.24 6.15 16.03
CA PHE A 285 32.86 6.42 14.73
C PHE A 285 31.76 6.79 13.72
N ILE A 286 31.99 7.91 13.02
CA ILE A 286 31.07 8.49 12.03
C ILE A 286 31.78 8.60 10.68
#